data_AF-A0AAU6AUT5-F1
#
_entry.id   AF-A0AAU6AUT5-F1
#
_cell.length_a   1.000
_cell.length_b   1.000
_cell.length_c   1.000
_cell.angle_alpha   90.00
_cell.angle_beta   90.00
_cell.angle_gamma   90.00
#
_symmetry.space_group_name_H-M   'P 1'
#
loop_
_entity.id
_entity.type
_entity.pdbx_description
1 polymer ?
#
loop_
_entity_poly.entity_id
_entity_poly.type
_entity_poly.pdbx_seq_one_letter_code
_entity_poly.pdbx_strand_id
1 'polypeptide(L)' 'MSGSSETENRCGMALVTCPECSNVASIEWETWIGGVLHLKLRCVNRHWFFMPAERITGYGSDAPYLPAQASRVGTPS' A
#
# COMPACT_ATOMS: atom_id res chain seq x y z
N MET A 1 9.50 8.57 34.35
CA MET A 1 10.05 8.74 32.98
C MET A 1 10.68 7.39 32.65
N SER A 2 10.14 6.55 31.77
CA SER A 2 9.76 6.86 30.40
C SER A 2 8.68 5.88 29.94
N GLY A 3 7.67 6.37 29.22
CA GLY A 3 6.63 5.55 28.61
C GLY A 3 7.23 4.65 27.54
N SER A 4 7.03 3.35 27.69
CA SER A 4 7.31 2.38 26.64
C SER A 4 6.38 2.68 25.48
N SER A 5 6.96 3.18 24.39
CA SER A 5 6.28 3.41 23.12
C SER A 5 5.46 2.19 22.77
N GLU A 6 4.14 2.34 22.85
CA GLU A 6 3.19 1.46 22.19
C GLU A 6 3.58 1.52 20.71
N THR A 7 4.37 0.55 20.26
CA THR A 7 4.52 0.26 18.84
C THR A 7 3.14 -0.23 18.41
N GLU A 8 2.28 0.73 18.11
CA GLU A 8 0.98 0.56 17.52
C GLU A 8 1.23 -0.33 16.30
N ASN A 9 0.99 -1.63 16.48
CA ASN A 9 0.81 -2.59 15.41
C ASN A 9 -0.46 -2.16 14.68
N ARG A 10 -0.37 -1.03 13.96
CA ARG A 10 -1.33 -0.69 12.92
C ARG A 10 -1.08 -1.70 11.82
N CYS A 11 -1.69 -2.86 11.99
CA CYS A 11 -2.17 -3.70 10.90
C CYS A 11 -3.28 -2.91 10.18
N GLY A 12 -2.92 -1.72 9.69
CA GLY A 12 -3.81 -0.85 8.96
C GLY A 12 -3.99 -1.49 7.61
N MET A 13 -5.23 -1.86 7.29
CA MET A 13 -5.58 -2.18 5.91
C MET A 13 -5.08 -1.03 5.05
N ALA A 14 -4.09 -1.30 4.21
CA ALA A 14 -3.49 -0.23 3.44
C ALA A 14 -4.53 0.28 2.44
N LEU A 15 -4.99 1.50 2.68
CA LEU A 15 -5.89 2.22 1.79
C LEU A 15 -5.06 2.98 0.77
N VAL A 16 -5.48 2.93 -0.48
CA VAL A 16 -4.81 3.63 -1.58
C VAL A 16 -5.77 4.54 -2.31
N THR A 17 -5.23 5.46 -3.08
CA THR A 17 -5.99 6.42 -3.85
C THR A 17 -6.32 5.83 -5.23
N CYS A 18 -7.59 5.92 -5.63
CA CYS A 18 -8.05 5.50 -6.94
C CYS A 18 -7.46 6.45 -8.02
N PRO A 19 -6.75 5.93 -9.03
CA PRO A 19 -6.12 6.78 -10.04
C PRO A 19 -7.12 7.53 -10.94
N GLU A 20 -8.34 7.01 -11.14
CA GLU A 20 -9.35 7.64 -12.02
C GLU A 20 -10.20 8.72 -11.33
N CYS A 21 -10.50 8.54 -10.04
CA CYS A 21 -11.47 9.41 -9.34
C CYS A 21 -10.98 9.92 -7.99
N SER A 22 -9.73 9.62 -7.62
CA SER A 22 -9.07 10.04 -6.39
C SER A 22 -9.76 9.63 -5.08
N ASN A 23 -10.83 8.83 -5.15
CA ASN A 23 -11.49 8.26 -3.98
C ASN A 23 -10.70 7.10 -3.40
N VAL A 24 -11.06 6.71 -2.17
CA VAL A 24 -10.46 5.55 -1.50
C VAL A 24 -10.67 4.25 -2.29
N ALA A 25 -9.61 3.45 -2.36
CA ALA A 25 -9.60 2.11 -2.93
C ALA A 25 -8.92 1.13 -1.98
N SER A 26 -9.44 -0.10 -1.96
CA SER A 26 -8.87 -1.22 -1.22
C SER A 26 -7.99 -2.08 -2.12
N ILE A 27 -6.92 -2.62 -1.56
CA ILE A 27 -6.12 -3.66 -2.21
C ILE A 27 -6.83 -4.99 -1.99
N GLU A 28 -7.25 -5.63 -3.08
CA GLU A 28 -7.89 -6.96 -3.03
C GLU A 28 -6.84 -8.07 -2.94
N TRP A 29 -5.75 -7.94 -3.70
CA TRP A 29 -4.60 -8.84 -3.66
C TRP A 29 -3.36 -8.22 -4.31
N GLU A 30 -2.21 -8.83 -4.04
CA GLU A 30 -0.91 -8.46 -4.57
C GLU A 30 -0.24 -9.66 -5.27
N THR A 31 0.54 -9.42 -6.32
CA THR A 31 1.29 -10.47 -7.04
C THR A 31 2.57 -9.91 -7.67
N TRP A 32 3.59 -10.75 -7.82
CA TRP A 32 4.83 -10.38 -8.49
C TRP A 32 4.83 -10.87 -9.93
N ILE A 33 5.05 -9.96 -10.89
CA ILE A 33 5.15 -10.27 -12.32
C ILE A 33 6.44 -9.69 -12.85
N GLY A 34 7.36 -10.55 -13.30
CA GLY A 34 8.64 -10.10 -13.85
C GLY A 34 9.48 -9.25 -12.87
N GLY A 35 9.38 -9.52 -11.56
CA GLY A 35 10.07 -8.75 -10.52
C GLY A 35 9.37 -7.45 -10.11
N VAL A 36 8.21 -7.13 -10.70
CA VAL A 36 7.42 -5.95 -10.36
C VAL A 36 6.20 -6.36 -9.55
N LEU A 37 6.01 -5.74 -8.38
CA LEU A 37 4.82 -5.92 -7.56
C LEU A 37 3.62 -5.25 -8.24
N HIS A 38 2.58 -6.04 -8.50
CA HIS A 38 1.31 -5.59 -9.05
C HIS A 38 0.21 -5.76 -8.01
N LEU A 39 -0.69 -4.79 -7.96
CA LEU A 39 -1.83 -4.81 -7.05
C LEU A 39 -3.13 -4.83 -7.84
N LYS A 40 -4.09 -5.64 -7.37
CA LYS A 40 -5.48 -5.48 -7.78
C LYS A 40 -6.18 -4.57 -6.80
N LEU A 41 -6.69 -3.46 -7.32
CA LEU A 41 -7.41 -2.46 -6.55
C LEU A 41 -8.89 -2.49 -6.87
N ARG A 42 -9.69 -2.21 -5.84
CA ARG A 42 -11.12 -1.97 -5.97
C ARG A 42 -11.49 -0.65 -5.31
N CYS A 43 -11.94 0.31 -6.12
CA CYS A 43 -12.42 1.59 -5.61
C CYS A 43 -13.84 1.46 -5.06
N VAL A 44 -14.20 2.31 -4.08
CA VAL A 44 -15.59 2.44 -3.59
C VAL A 44 -16.59 2.80 -4.69
N ASN A 45 -16.13 3.50 -5.73
CA ASN A 45 -16.89 3.80 -6.95
C ASN A 45 -16.92 2.65 -7.97
N ARG A 46 -16.52 1.44 -7.58
CA ARG A 46 -16.51 0.22 -8.42
C ARG A 46 -15.56 0.27 -9.63
N HIS A 47 -14.54 1.12 -9.61
CA HIS A 47 -13.43 1.02 -10.56
C HIS A 47 -12.47 -0.11 -10.16
N TRP A 48 -11.92 -0.79 -11.18
CA TRP A 48 -11.03 -1.92 -11.02
C TRP A 48 -9.71 -1.60 -11.70
N PHE A 49 -8.61 -1.76 -10.98
CA PHE A 49 -7.28 -1.56 -11.53
C PHE A 49 -6.42 -2.77 -11.26
N PHE A 50 -5.57 -3.06 -12.23
CA PHE A 50 -4.48 -3.98 -12.07
C PHE A 50 -3.23 -3.32 -12.63
N MET A 51 -2.33 -2.90 -11.73
CA MET A 51 -1.20 -2.07 -12.10
C MET A 51 -0.04 -2.20 -11.11
N PRO A 52 1.18 -1.74 -11.50
CA PRO A 52 2.33 -1.74 -10.62
C PRO A 52 2.11 -0.93 -9.34
N ALA A 53 2.58 -1.45 -8.20
CA ALA A 53 2.49 -0.83 -6.88
C ALA A 53 3.15 0.56 -6.82
N GLU A 54 4.24 0.76 -7.56
CA GLU A 54 4.97 2.04 -7.67
C GLU A 54 4.11 3.18 -8.26
N ARG A 55 3.03 2.85 -8.97
CA ARG A 55 2.10 3.82 -9.57
C ARG A 55 0.89 4.11 -8.70
N ILE A 56 0.85 3.55 -7.49
CA ILE A 56 -0.28 3.65 -6.58
C ILE A 56 0.12 4.53 -5.41
N THR A 57 -0.66 5.59 -5.19
CA THR A 57 -0.47 6.52 -4.07
C THR A 57 -1.23 6.04 -2.85
N GLY A 58 -0.65 6.17 -1.67
CA GLY A 58 -1.35 5.94 -0.40
C GLY A 58 -2.57 6.86 -0.27
N TYR A 59 -3.62 6.40 0.40
CA TYR A 59 -4.76 7.26 0.71
C TYR A 59 -4.42 8.18 1.88
N GLY A 60 -4.66 9.50 1.72
CA GLY A 60 -4.34 10.49 2.75
C GLY A 60 -2.83 10.78 2.91
N SER A 61 -2.00 10.33 1.97
CA SER A 61 -0.58 10.64 1.88
C SER A 61 -0.20 10.84 0.41
N ASP A 62 0.83 11.64 0.13
CA ASP A 62 1.40 11.75 -1.21
C ASP A 62 2.45 10.65 -1.46
N ALA A 63 2.73 9.82 -0.46
CA ALA A 63 3.72 8.75 -0.57
C ALA A 63 3.22 7.59 -1.45
N PRO A 64 4.12 6.98 -2.25
CA PRO A 64 3.80 5.75 -2.96
C PRO A 64 3.46 4.63 -1.98
N TYR A 65 2.62 3.70 -2.40
CA TYR A 65 2.31 2.52 -1.61
C TYR A 65 3.59 1.68 -1.43
N LEU A 66 4.00 1.54 -0.16
CA LEU A 66 5.06 0.62 0.24
C LEU A 66 4.41 -0.60 0.87
N PRO A 67 4.59 -1.81 0.31
CA PRO A 67 4.10 -3.02 0.94
C PRO A 67 4.79 -3.17 2.30
N ALA A 68 4.03 -3.62 3.31
CA ALA A 68 4.55 -3.82 4.68
C ALA A 68 5.78 -4.75 4.74
N GLN A 69 6.03 -5.52 3.68
CA GLN A 69 7.14 -6.43 3.53
C GLN A 69 8.46 -5.74 3.13
N ALA A 70 8.42 -4.51 2.60
CA ALA A 70 9.61 -3.74 2.25
C ALA A 70 10.46 -3.35 3.48
N SER A 71 9.87 -3.35 4.67
CA SER A 71 10.57 -3.07 5.93
C SER A 71 11.44 -4.22 6.45
N ARG A 72 11.49 -5.37 5.77
CA ARG A 72 12.28 -6.54 6.19
C ARG A 72 13.56 -6.79 5.37
N VAL A 73 13.83 -6.02 4.33
CA VAL A 73 15.15 -6.07 3.67
C VAL A 73 16.12 -5.29 4.55
N GLY A 74 16.66 -6.00 5.54
CA GLY A 74 17.82 -5.55 6.31
C GLY A 74 18.95 -5.21 5.34
N THR A 75 19.51 -4.03 5.55
CA THR A 75 20.75 -3.56 4.96
C THR A 75 21.84 -4.64 5.09
N PRO A 76 22.41 -5.20 4.01
CA PRO A 76 23.67 -5.90 4.15
C PRO A 76 24.76 -4.86 4.47
N SER A 77 25.43 -5.06 5.60
CA SER A 77 26.62 -4.31 6.02
C SER A 77 27.85 -4.72 5.22
#